data_AF-A0AA97E0J0-F1
#
_entry.id   AF-A0AA97E0J0-F1
#
_cell.length_a   1.000
_cell.length_b   1.000
_cell.length_c   1.000
_cell.angle_alpha   90.00
_cell.angle_beta   90.00
_cell.angle_gamma   90.00
#
_symmetry.space_group_name_H-M   'P 1'
#
loop_
_entity.id
_entity.type
_entity.pdbx_description
1 polymer ?
#
loop_
_entity_poly.entity_id
_entity_poly.type
_entity_poly.pdbx_seq_one_letter_code
_entity_poly.pdbx_strand_id
1 'polypeptide(L)'
;MNEYLPLVDKYIAPAILVLVGAFLGYFFSNRLENKRQKNLYDSLYREVERINDPLKLYFPILLEQINAPKQQTINGIKPIYLDYLEAITIELMSTKYSLNNDQLNFIHNFKTLIYHFEKEYNERDKEADKGSFFQLNPKKTIEIAFKCIDMIYVLDKFSLQKENFTLAESLPFIDKYKRSCELSNIEFDENTYQKISASVSKYFTEGI
;
A
#
# COMPACT_ATOMS: atom_id res chain seq x y z
N MET A 1 50.54 45.13 26.34
CA MET A 1 49.29 44.74 25.63
C MET A 1 49.51 44.00 24.32
N ASN A 2 50.73 43.96 23.74
CA ASN A 2 51.02 43.31 22.44
C ASN A 2 51.45 41.83 22.51
N GLU A 3 51.72 41.25 23.68
CA GLU A 3 52.22 39.86 23.78
C GLU A 3 51.11 38.79 23.71
N TYR A 4 49.85 39.18 23.87
CA TYR A 4 48.71 38.23 23.84
C TYR A 4 48.12 38.02 22.44
N LEU A 5 48.30 38.96 21.52
CA LEU A 5 47.86 38.85 20.12
C LEU A 5 48.39 37.58 19.41
N PRO A 6 49.69 37.24 19.47
CA PRO A 6 50.19 36.04 18.80
C PRO A 6 49.68 34.72 19.44
N LEU A 7 49.32 34.73 20.74
CA LEU A 7 48.71 33.58 21.42
C LEU A 7 47.24 33.39 21.03
N VAL A 8 46.50 34.48 20.86
CA VAL A 8 45.10 34.47 20.40
C VAL A 8 45.03 33.94 18.96
N ASP A 9 45.87 34.47 18.06
CA ASP A 9 45.86 34.08 16.66
C ASP A 9 46.38 32.65 16.43
N LYS A 10 47.34 32.18 17.24
CA LYS A 10 47.96 30.86 17.06
C LYS A 10 47.15 29.71 17.68
N TYR A 11 46.39 29.96 18.75
CA TYR A 11 45.73 28.88 19.50
C TYR A 11 44.23 29.08 19.69
N ILE A 12 43.78 30.31 20.00
CA ILE A 12 42.37 30.56 20.34
C ILE A 12 41.51 30.64 19.07
N ALA A 13 41.93 31.41 18.06
CA ALA A 13 41.19 31.53 16.81
C ALA A 13 41.05 30.19 16.06
N PRO A 14 42.11 29.36 15.92
CA PRO A 14 41.98 28.02 15.31
C PRO A 14 41.08 27.08 16.12
N ALA A 15 41.16 27.10 17.46
CA ALA A 15 40.30 26.27 18.30
C ALA A 15 38.81 26.64 18.15
N ILE A 16 38.50 27.93 18.09
CA ILE A 16 37.13 28.41 17.83
C ILE A 16 36.68 27.98 16.43
N LEU A 17 37.53 28.10 15.40
CA LEU A 17 37.18 27.66 14.04
C LEU A 17 36.92 26.15 13.98
N VAL A 18 37.69 25.33 14.68
CA VAL A 18 37.46 23.89 14.78
C VAL A 18 36.13 23.59 15.50
N LEU A 19 35.83 24.28 16.61
CA LEU A 19 34.58 24.10 17.33
C LEU A 19 33.37 24.52 16.49
N VAL A 20 33.46 25.66 15.79
CA VAL A 20 32.41 26.13 14.87
C VAL A 20 32.25 25.17 13.70
N GLY A 21 33.35 24.69 13.11
CA GLY A 21 33.33 23.71 12.03
C GLY A 21 32.70 22.38 12.45
N ALA A 22 33.07 21.86 13.62
CA ALA A 22 32.48 20.64 14.18
C ALA A 22 30.99 20.83 14.49
N PHE A 23 30.60 21.97 15.05
CA PHE A 23 29.19 22.29 15.33
C PHE A 23 28.36 22.38 14.05
N LEU A 24 28.85 23.10 13.03
CA LEU A 24 28.19 23.19 11.73
C LEU A 24 28.11 21.83 11.05
N GLY A 25 29.19 21.05 11.06
CA GLY A 25 29.22 19.69 10.51
C GLY A 25 28.18 18.78 11.15
N TYR A 26 28.11 18.77 12.49
CA TYR A 26 27.10 18.03 13.24
C TYR A 26 25.67 18.49 12.89
N PHE A 27 25.43 19.81 12.84
CA PHE A 27 24.12 20.36 12.50
C PHE A 27 23.67 19.98 11.09
N PHE A 28 24.55 20.12 10.09
CA PHE A 28 24.25 19.75 8.70
C PHE A 28 24.06 18.24 8.54
N SER A 29 24.89 17.43 9.19
CA SER A 29 24.77 15.97 9.17
C SER A 29 23.42 15.52 9.74
N ASN A 30 23.03 16.04 10.92
CA ASN A 30 21.74 15.73 11.52
C ASN A 30 20.56 16.22 10.66
N ARG A 31 20.68 17.39 10.03
CA ARG A 31 19.64 17.91 9.15
C ARG A 31 19.46 17.04 7.90
N LEU A 32 20.56 16.61 7.29
CA LEU A 32 20.53 15.71 6.12
C LEU A 32 19.93 14.36 6.49
N GLU A 33 20.35 13.79 7.61
CA GLU A 33 19.84 12.50 8.09
C GLU A 33 18.34 12.57 8.40
N ASN A 34 17.89 13.62 9.09
CA ASN A 34 16.47 13.84 9.35
C ASN A 34 15.65 13.97 8.05
N LYS A 35 16.19 14.65 7.03
CA LYS A 35 15.54 14.78 5.72
C LYS A 35 15.49 13.43 4.99
N ARG A 36 16.57 12.64 5.05
CA ARG A 36 16.65 11.29 4.47
C ARG A 36 15.59 10.39 5.07
N GLN A 37 15.51 10.33 6.40
CA GLN A 37 14.53 9.50 7.10
C GLN A 37 13.09 9.92 6.79
N LYS A 38 12.81 11.24 6.73
CA LYS A 38 11.49 11.73 6.32
C LYS A 38 11.15 11.36 4.88
N ASN A 39 12.10 11.51 3.94
CA ASN A 39 11.89 11.13 2.55
C ASN A 39 11.63 9.63 2.40
N LEU A 40 12.31 8.80 3.19
CA LEU A 40 12.10 7.35 3.24
C LEU A 40 10.67 7.04 3.73
N TYR A 41 10.23 7.70 4.79
CA TYR A 41 8.88 7.59 5.32
C TYR A 41 7.82 8.00 4.28
N ASP A 42 8.00 9.13 3.60
CA ASP A 42 7.12 9.56 2.51
C ASP A 42 7.17 8.62 1.29
N SER A 43 8.28 7.89 1.11
CA SER A 43 8.40 6.91 0.02
C SER A 43 7.64 5.63 0.30
N LEU A 44 7.50 5.23 1.58
CA LEU A 44 6.66 4.10 1.98
C LEU A 44 5.22 4.26 1.46
N TYR A 45 4.59 5.41 1.75
CA TYR A 45 3.20 5.65 1.36
C TYR A 45 3.02 5.78 -0.14
N ARG A 46 3.99 6.39 -0.83
CA ARG A 46 4.00 6.43 -2.31
C ARG A 46 4.13 5.04 -2.92
N GLU A 47 4.85 4.13 -2.27
CA GLU A 47 4.93 2.74 -2.70
C GLU A 47 3.59 2.03 -2.52
N VAL A 48 2.93 2.22 -1.37
CA VAL A 48 1.59 1.67 -1.12
C VAL A 48 0.56 2.21 -2.12
N GLU A 49 0.60 3.49 -2.46
CA GLU A 49 -0.24 4.08 -3.51
C GLU A 49 0.00 3.39 -4.86
N ARG A 50 1.28 3.18 -5.23
CA ARG A 50 1.66 2.49 -6.47
C ARG A 50 1.19 1.03 -6.50
N ILE A 51 1.28 0.33 -5.38
CA ILE A 51 0.77 -1.05 -5.21
C ILE A 51 -0.75 -1.11 -5.41
N ASN A 52 -1.47 -0.04 -5.07
CA ASN A 52 -2.91 0.04 -5.24
C ASN A 52 -3.33 0.21 -6.71
N ASP A 53 -2.49 0.79 -7.56
CA ASP A 53 -2.85 1.10 -8.96
C ASP A 53 -3.21 -0.13 -9.82
N PRO A 54 -2.45 -1.26 -9.79
CA PRO A 54 -2.87 -2.49 -10.46
C PRO A 54 -4.25 -2.99 -10.02
N LEU A 55 -4.58 -2.86 -8.74
CA LEU A 55 -5.87 -3.30 -8.19
C LEU A 55 -7.01 -2.40 -8.68
N LYS A 56 -6.82 -1.08 -8.62
CA LYS A 56 -7.79 -0.10 -9.17
C LYS A 56 -8.07 -0.32 -10.65
N LEU A 57 -7.04 -0.69 -11.43
CA LEU A 57 -7.21 -1.00 -12.85
C LEU A 57 -7.90 -2.34 -13.10
N TYR A 58 -7.69 -3.32 -12.23
CA TYR A 58 -8.29 -4.64 -12.35
C TYR A 58 -9.74 -4.69 -11.83
N PHE A 59 -10.09 -3.84 -10.87
CA PHE A 59 -11.41 -3.80 -10.27
C PHE A 59 -12.57 -3.61 -11.28
N PRO A 60 -12.54 -2.65 -12.22
CA PRO A 60 -13.55 -2.52 -13.25
C PRO A 60 -13.71 -3.78 -14.11
N ILE A 61 -12.59 -4.46 -14.42
CA ILE A 61 -12.59 -5.71 -15.19
C ILE A 61 -13.34 -6.81 -14.43
N LEU A 62 -13.14 -6.90 -13.11
CA LEU A 62 -13.87 -7.85 -12.28
C LEU A 62 -15.38 -7.57 -12.28
N LEU A 63 -15.80 -6.31 -12.22
CA LEU A 63 -17.22 -5.94 -12.28
C LEU A 63 -17.84 -6.32 -13.63
N GLU A 64 -17.12 -6.08 -14.73
CA GLU A 64 -17.53 -6.52 -16.06
C GLU A 64 -17.66 -8.04 -16.13
N GLN A 65 -16.68 -8.79 -15.61
CA GLN A 65 -16.70 -10.26 -15.57
C GLN A 65 -17.84 -10.83 -14.71
N ILE A 66 -18.29 -10.12 -13.68
CA ILE A 66 -19.46 -10.49 -12.88
C ILE A 66 -20.75 -10.35 -13.71
N ASN A 67 -20.85 -9.26 -14.48
CA ASN A 67 -22.04 -8.99 -15.29
C ASN A 67 -22.08 -9.79 -16.59
N ALA A 68 -20.92 -10.05 -17.19
CA ALA A 68 -20.74 -10.79 -18.42
C ALA A 68 -19.64 -11.87 -18.22
N PRO A 69 -19.98 -13.05 -17.69
CA PRO A 69 -18.97 -14.08 -17.38
C PRO A 69 -18.36 -14.77 -18.61
N LYS A 70 -18.95 -14.57 -19.80
CA LYS A 70 -18.41 -15.02 -21.09
C LYS A 70 -17.44 -13.97 -21.63
N GLN A 71 -16.17 -14.33 -21.69
CA GLN A 71 -15.09 -13.42 -22.06
C GLN A 71 -14.36 -13.90 -23.32
N GLN A 72 -14.01 -12.97 -24.21
CA GLN A 72 -13.19 -13.28 -25.38
C GLN A 72 -11.73 -13.50 -24.99
N THR A 73 -11.25 -12.74 -24.00
CA THR A 73 -9.90 -12.81 -23.46
C THR A 73 -9.96 -12.69 -21.94
N ILE A 74 -9.08 -13.42 -21.24
CA ILE A 74 -8.91 -13.24 -19.80
C ILE A 74 -7.82 -12.19 -19.59
N ASN A 75 -8.22 -11.02 -19.10
CA ASN A 75 -7.30 -9.97 -18.67
C ASN A 75 -6.97 -10.19 -17.20
N GLY A 76 -5.72 -10.51 -16.90
CA GLY A 76 -5.22 -10.64 -15.53
C GLY A 76 -4.76 -9.31 -14.94
N ILE A 77 -4.46 -9.31 -13.64
CA ILE A 77 -3.82 -8.18 -12.96
C ILE A 77 -2.34 -8.09 -13.35
N LYS A 78 -1.78 -6.88 -13.36
CA LYS A 78 -0.33 -6.70 -13.45
C LYS A 78 0.35 -7.24 -12.17
N PRO A 79 1.55 -7.82 -12.26
CA PRO A 79 2.27 -8.31 -11.08
C PRO A 79 2.44 -7.22 -10.02
N ILE A 80 2.21 -7.56 -8.76
CA ILE A 80 2.39 -6.66 -7.62
C ILE A 80 3.73 -7.01 -6.95
N TYR A 81 4.69 -6.10 -7.03
CA TYR A 81 6.01 -6.28 -6.43
C TYR A 81 6.07 -5.65 -5.04
N LEU A 82 6.41 -6.44 -4.03
CA LEU A 82 6.47 -6.00 -2.62
C LEU A 82 7.89 -5.78 -2.11
N ASP A 83 8.91 -6.11 -2.89
CA ASP A 83 10.32 -6.04 -2.46
C ASP A 83 10.73 -4.63 -2.02
N TYR A 84 10.24 -3.61 -2.73
CA TYR A 84 10.49 -2.20 -2.36
C TYR A 84 9.80 -1.81 -1.06
N LEU A 85 8.58 -2.28 -0.83
CA LEU A 85 7.85 -2.04 0.41
C LEU A 85 8.62 -2.65 1.60
N GLU A 86 9.05 -3.91 1.46
CA GLU A 86 9.83 -4.62 2.47
C GLU A 86 11.16 -3.91 2.78
N ALA A 87 11.89 -3.49 1.74
CA ALA A 87 13.16 -2.78 1.90
C ALA A 87 12.98 -1.45 2.65
N ILE A 88 11.98 -0.66 2.29
CA ILE A 88 11.67 0.62 2.97
C ILE A 88 11.28 0.36 4.43
N THR A 89 10.46 -0.66 4.70
CA THR A 89 10.06 -1.03 6.06
C THR A 89 11.25 -1.39 6.93
N ILE A 90 12.19 -2.21 6.44
CA ILE A 90 13.40 -2.61 7.17
C ILE A 90 14.26 -1.38 7.48
N GLU A 91 14.45 -0.50 6.50
CA GLU A 91 15.28 0.70 6.70
C GLU A 91 14.66 1.64 7.74
N LEU A 92 13.32 1.80 7.73
CA LEU A 92 12.60 2.65 8.68
C LEU A 92 12.65 2.16 10.13
N MET A 93 12.78 0.85 10.38
CA MET A 93 12.87 0.30 11.74
C MET A 93 14.02 0.90 12.57
N SER A 94 15.10 1.32 11.90
CA SER A 94 16.27 1.91 12.55
C SER A 94 16.16 3.43 12.78
N THR A 95 15.06 4.05 12.36
CA THR A 95 14.88 5.51 12.32
C THR A 95 13.90 6.00 13.37
N LYS A 96 13.83 7.32 13.58
CA LYS A 96 12.81 7.94 14.44
C LYS A 96 11.39 7.87 13.86
N TYR A 97 11.24 7.51 12.58
CA TYR A 97 9.96 7.31 11.90
C TYR A 97 9.59 5.82 11.86
N SER A 98 9.91 5.10 12.93
CA SER A 98 9.57 3.68 13.07
C SER A 98 8.05 3.49 12.96
N LEU A 99 7.64 2.46 12.22
CA LEU A 99 6.24 2.13 12.02
C LEU A 99 5.60 1.63 13.31
N ASN A 100 4.31 1.95 13.49
CA ASN A 100 3.53 1.43 14.59
C ASN A 100 3.19 -0.07 14.39
N ASN A 101 2.71 -0.74 15.44
CA ASN A 101 2.42 -2.18 15.37
C ASN A 101 1.36 -2.53 14.33
N ASP A 102 0.33 -1.71 14.16
CA ASP A 102 -0.74 -1.95 13.17
C ASP A 102 -0.21 -1.85 11.73
N GLN A 103 0.68 -0.90 11.47
CA GLN A 103 1.34 -0.74 10.19
C GLN A 103 2.26 -1.93 9.88
N LEU A 104 3.05 -2.37 10.87
CA LEU A 104 3.91 -3.55 10.72
C LEU A 104 3.10 -4.83 10.48
N ASN A 105 2.03 -5.02 11.25
CA ASN A 105 1.10 -6.14 11.09
C ASN A 105 0.44 -6.12 9.72
N PHE A 106 0.00 -4.95 9.25
CA PHE A 106 -0.54 -4.80 7.91
C PHE A 106 0.48 -5.22 6.85
N ILE A 107 1.67 -4.64 6.85
CA ILE A 107 2.71 -4.91 5.83
C ILE A 107 3.07 -6.40 5.82
N HIS A 108 3.26 -6.99 7.00
CA HIS A 108 3.59 -8.42 7.13
C HIS A 108 2.50 -9.33 6.54
N ASN A 109 1.24 -9.05 6.89
CA ASN A 109 0.11 -9.86 6.43
C ASN A 109 -0.25 -9.61 4.95
N PHE A 110 0.08 -8.42 4.43
CA PHE A 110 -0.25 -8.03 3.07
C PHE A 110 0.42 -8.92 2.02
N LYS A 111 1.66 -9.38 2.27
CA LYS A 111 2.36 -10.34 1.40
C LYS A 111 1.57 -11.64 1.23
N THR A 112 1.11 -12.20 2.34
CA THR A 112 0.28 -13.41 2.35
C THR A 112 -1.04 -13.17 1.63
N LEU A 113 -1.64 -12.00 1.85
CA LEU A 113 -2.91 -11.62 1.21
C LEU A 113 -2.77 -11.53 -0.32
N ILE A 114 -1.75 -10.82 -0.82
CA ILE A 114 -1.45 -10.74 -2.26
C ILE A 114 -1.19 -12.13 -2.84
N TYR A 115 -0.39 -12.96 -2.17
CA TYR A 115 -0.12 -14.32 -2.64
C TYR A 115 -1.40 -15.15 -2.80
N HIS A 116 -2.30 -15.12 -1.81
CA HIS A 116 -3.57 -15.84 -1.89
C HIS A 116 -4.50 -15.26 -2.96
N PHE A 117 -4.57 -13.94 -3.06
CA PHE A 117 -5.32 -13.27 -4.12
C PHE A 117 -4.81 -13.68 -5.52
N GLU A 118 -3.48 -13.70 -5.70
CA GLU A 118 -2.87 -14.10 -6.96
C GLU A 118 -3.15 -15.56 -7.31
N LYS A 119 -3.02 -16.44 -6.32
CA LYS A 119 -3.32 -17.85 -6.49
C LYS A 119 -4.78 -18.07 -6.91
N GLU A 120 -5.73 -17.41 -6.26
CA GLU A 120 -7.17 -17.59 -6.52
C GLU A 120 -7.60 -17.14 -7.91
N TYR A 121 -7.15 -15.97 -8.38
CA TYR A 121 -7.50 -15.56 -9.75
C TYR A 121 -6.83 -16.47 -10.78
N ASN A 122 -5.59 -16.90 -10.56
CA ASN A 122 -4.91 -17.83 -11.45
C ASN A 122 -5.60 -19.21 -11.52
N GLU A 123 -6.12 -19.70 -10.40
CA GLU A 123 -6.90 -20.94 -10.35
C GLU A 123 -8.24 -20.78 -11.08
N ARG A 124 -8.97 -19.68 -10.87
CA ARG A 124 -10.19 -19.37 -11.63
C ARG A 124 -9.92 -19.36 -13.13
N ASP A 125 -8.84 -18.72 -13.56
CA ASP A 125 -8.52 -18.55 -14.98
C ASP A 125 -8.11 -19.88 -15.64
N LYS A 126 -7.49 -20.79 -14.88
CA LYS A 126 -7.18 -22.16 -15.34
C LYS A 126 -8.41 -23.04 -15.47
N GLU A 127 -9.38 -22.87 -14.57
CA GLU A 127 -10.65 -23.60 -14.56
C GLU A 127 -11.66 -23.09 -15.60
N ALA A 128 -11.42 -21.93 -16.20
CA ALA A 128 -12.31 -21.37 -17.20
C ALA A 128 -12.45 -22.33 -18.39
N ASP A 129 -13.70 -22.64 -18.76
CA ASP A 129 -13.99 -23.54 -19.89
C ASP A 129 -13.45 -22.91 -21.20
N LYS A 130 -12.70 -23.71 -21.96
CA LYS A 130 -11.96 -23.28 -23.15
C LYS A 130 -12.73 -23.70 -24.40
N GLY A 131 -13.91 -23.11 -24.58
CA GLY A 131 -14.65 -23.15 -25.85
C GLY A 131 -14.19 -22.04 -26.79
N SER A 132 -15.10 -21.50 -27.61
CA SER A 132 -14.85 -20.28 -28.40
C SER A 132 -14.75 -19.01 -27.53
N PHE A 133 -15.14 -19.10 -26.26
CA PHE A 133 -15.05 -18.06 -25.23
C PHE A 133 -14.63 -18.70 -23.92
N PHE A 134 -14.00 -17.90 -23.05
CA PHE A 134 -13.73 -18.28 -21.67
C PHE A 134 -14.99 -18.07 -20.83
N GLN A 135 -15.52 -19.14 -20.24
CA GLN A 135 -16.61 -19.04 -19.27
C GLN A 135 -16.00 -18.98 -17.87
N LEU A 136 -15.97 -17.78 -17.28
CA LEU A 136 -15.48 -17.59 -15.91
C LEU A 136 -16.51 -18.09 -14.90
N ASN A 137 -16.03 -18.66 -13.79
CA ASN A 137 -16.85 -19.07 -12.67
C ASN A 137 -17.37 -17.82 -11.91
N PRO A 138 -18.68 -17.50 -11.96
CA PRO A 138 -19.20 -16.27 -11.37
C PRO A 138 -18.97 -16.18 -9.86
N LYS A 139 -19.04 -17.33 -9.17
CA LYS A 139 -18.85 -17.42 -7.73
C LYS A 139 -17.43 -16.99 -7.34
N LYS A 140 -16.43 -17.57 -8.00
CA LYS A 140 -15.01 -17.21 -7.78
C LYS A 140 -14.72 -15.76 -8.18
N THR A 141 -15.32 -15.26 -9.26
CA THR A 141 -15.13 -13.85 -9.66
C THR A 141 -15.66 -12.90 -8.59
N ILE A 142 -16.79 -13.20 -7.95
CA ILE A 142 -17.34 -12.39 -6.86
C ILE A 142 -16.43 -12.43 -5.62
N GLU A 143 -15.90 -13.60 -5.25
CA GLU A 143 -14.94 -13.73 -4.14
C GLU A 143 -13.67 -12.90 -4.39
N ILE A 144 -13.12 -12.96 -5.60
CA ILE A 144 -11.96 -12.16 -6.00
C ILE A 144 -12.29 -10.67 -5.99
N ALA A 145 -13.47 -10.26 -6.48
CA ALA A 145 -13.91 -8.87 -6.44
C ALA A 145 -14.03 -8.34 -5.00
N PHE A 146 -14.59 -9.14 -4.09
CA PHE A 146 -14.68 -8.79 -2.67
C PHE A 146 -13.30 -8.51 -2.07
N LYS A 147 -12.34 -9.42 -2.28
CA LYS A 147 -10.95 -9.23 -1.83
C LYS A 147 -10.27 -8.03 -2.48
N CYS A 148 -10.54 -7.79 -3.76
CA CYS A 148 -10.03 -6.62 -4.48
C CYS A 148 -10.50 -5.32 -3.85
N ILE A 149 -11.80 -5.21 -3.53
CA ILE A 149 -12.38 -4.04 -2.84
C ILE A 149 -11.75 -3.82 -1.48
N ASP A 150 -11.62 -4.88 -0.67
CA ASP A 150 -11.00 -4.79 0.65
C ASP A 150 -9.53 -4.33 0.56
N MET A 151 -8.75 -4.88 -0.39
CA MET A 151 -7.37 -4.46 -0.60
C MET A 151 -7.27 -2.99 -1.04
N ILE A 152 -8.06 -2.57 -2.03
CA ILE A 152 -8.05 -1.19 -2.53
C ILE A 152 -8.34 -0.22 -1.37
N TYR A 153 -9.37 -0.53 -0.59
CA TYR A 153 -9.76 0.28 0.55
C TYR A 153 -8.68 0.33 1.63
N VAL A 154 -8.13 -0.81 2.04
CA VAL A 154 -7.13 -0.83 3.13
C VAL A 154 -5.82 -0.16 2.70
N LEU A 155 -5.39 -0.32 1.44
CA LEU A 155 -4.21 0.38 0.90
C LEU A 155 -4.42 1.90 0.85
N ASP A 156 -5.60 2.35 0.44
CA ASP A 156 -5.96 3.77 0.46
C ASP A 156 -6.00 4.31 1.90
N LYS A 157 -6.65 3.58 2.81
CA LYS A 157 -6.68 3.91 4.24
C LYS A 157 -5.28 4.03 4.83
N PHE A 158 -4.39 3.07 4.53
CA PHE A 158 -3.00 3.09 4.97
C PHE A 158 -2.25 4.33 4.48
N SER A 159 -2.45 4.67 3.21
CA SER A 159 -1.80 5.83 2.56
C SER A 159 -2.28 7.17 3.12
N LEU A 160 -3.58 7.28 3.43
CA LEU A 160 -4.20 8.49 3.96
C LEU A 160 -3.92 8.70 5.45
N GLN A 161 -4.06 7.66 6.27
CA GLN A 161 -3.96 7.78 7.73
C GLN A 161 -2.51 7.84 8.22
N LYS A 162 -1.56 7.29 7.47
CA LYS A 162 -0.12 7.32 7.78
C LYS A 162 0.15 6.90 9.23
N GLU A 163 0.78 7.76 10.04
CA GLU A 163 1.10 7.52 11.46
C GLU A 163 -0.12 7.09 12.30
N ASN A 164 -1.32 7.54 11.90
CA ASN A 164 -2.58 7.26 12.59
C ASN A 164 -3.31 6.01 12.06
N PHE A 165 -2.67 5.23 11.18
CA PHE A 165 -3.29 4.02 10.65
C PHE A 165 -3.62 3.01 11.75
N THR A 166 -4.85 2.51 11.73
CA THR A 166 -5.34 1.46 12.63
C THR A 166 -6.02 0.32 11.86
N LEU A 167 -5.86 -0.92 12.33
CA LEU A 167 -6.53 -2.08 11.73
C LEU A 167 -7.97 -2.28 12.22
N ALA A 168 -8.30 -1.82 13.44
CA ALA A 168 -9.57 -2.11 14.10
C ALA A 168 -10.80 -1.43 13.46
N GLU A 169 -10.62 -0.27 12.82
CA GLU A 169 -11.74 0.46 12.22
C GLU A 169 -12.04 -0.05 10.81
N SER A 170 -13.10 -0.84 10.65
CA SER A 170 -13.60 -1.24 9.32
C SER A 170 -14.89 -0.51 8.99
N LEU A 171 -14.95 0.12 7.82
CA LEU A 171 -16.20 0.66 7.28
C LEU A 171 -17.14 -0.46 6.82
N PRO A 172 -18.46 -0.19 6.78
CA PRO A 172 -19.42 -1.03 6.08
C PRO A 172 -18.98 -1.34 4.65
N PHE A 173 -19.31 -2.53 4.15
CA PHE A 173 -18.89 -2.98 2.81
C PHE A 173 -19.34 -2.04 1.68
N ILE A 174 -20.54 -1.45 1.79
CA ILE A 174 -21.04 -0.47 0.82
C ILE A 174 -20.12 0.74 0.68
N ASP A 175 -19.53 1.21 1.78
CA ASP A 175 -18.65 2.38 1.77
C ASP A 175 -17.29 2.02 1.18
N LYS A 176 -16.79 0.80 1.46
CA LYS A 176 -15.58 0.27 0.80
C LYS A 176 -15.77 0.15 -0.71
N TYR A 177 -16.93 -0.34 -1.15
CA TYR A 177 -17.26 -0.46 -2.57
C TYR A 177 -17.34 0.92 -3.25
N LYS A 178 -18.08 1.87 -2.65
CA LYS A 178 -18.15 3.26 -3.16
C LYS A 178 -16.77 3.89 -3.28
N ARG A 179 -15.93 3.73 -2.25
CA ARG A 179 -14.56 4.24 -2.25
C ARG A 179 -13.71 3.60 -3.34
N SER A 180 -13.87 2.30 -3.57
CA SER A 180 -13.15 1.58 -4.62
C SER A 180 -13.59 2.02 -6.02
N CYS A 181 -14.88 2.30 -6.23
CA CYS A 181 -15.39 2.89 -7.47
C CYS A 181 -14.79 4.29 -7.72
N GLU A 182 -14.78 5.15 -6.71
CA GLU A 182 -14.18 6.49 -6.76
C GLU A 182 -12.69 6.41 -7.14
N LEU A 183 -11.91 5.59 -6.44
CA LEU A 183 -10.47 5.42 -6.69
C LEU A 183 -10.15 4.81 -8.07
N SER A 184 -11.10 4.06 -8.64
CA SER A 184 -10.95 3.43 -9.95
C SER A 184 -11.56 4.25 -11.08
N ASN A 185 -12.06 5.46 -10.79
CA ASN A 185 -12.75 6.34 -11.75
C ASN A 185 -13.93 5.67 -12.48
N ILE A 186 -14.74 4.91 -11.75
CA ILE A 186 -15.97 4.29 -12.29
C ILE A 186 -17.20 4.72 -11.50
N GLU A 187 -18.36 4.71 -12.14
CA GLU A 187 -19.62 5.00 -11.48
C GLU A 187 -20.04 3.86 -10.55
N PHE A 188 -20.68 4.22 -9.45
CA PHE A 188 -21.27 3.25 -8.54
C PHE A 188 -22.50 2.60 -9.19
N ASP A 189 -22.46 1.28 -9.36
CA ASP A 189 -23.61 0.48 -9.78
C ASP A 189 -24.21 -0.32 -8.61
N GLU A 190 -25.40 0.07 -8.19
CA GLU A 190 -26.18 -0.59 -7.13
C GLU A 190 -26.48 -2.05 -7.48
N ASN A 191 -26.76 -2.37 -8.74
CA ASN A 191 -27.11 -3.75 -9.13
C ASN A 191 -25.93 -4.69 -8.96
N THR A 192 -24.73 -4.28 -9.39
CA THR A 192 -23.51 -5.06 -9.19
C THR A 192 -23.15 -5.17 -7.71
N TYR A 193 -23.31 -4.07 -6.94
CA TYR A 193 -23.13 -4.10 -5.49
C TYR A 193 -24.03 -5.15 -4.82
N GLN A 194 -25.33 -5.17 -5.14
CA GLN A 194 -26.29 -6.12 -4.58
C GLN A 194 -25.93 -7.59 -4.92
N LYS A 195 -25.43 -7.86 -6.14
CA LYS A 195 -24.97 -9.21 -6.52
C LYS A 195 -23.78 -9.66 -5.67
N ILE A 196 -22.81 -8.77 -5.44
CA ILE A 196 -21.62 -9.05 -4.63
C ILE A 196 -22.02 -9.24 -3.17
N SER A 197 -22.76 -8.28 -2.59
CA SER A 197 -23.15 -8.30 -1.17
C SER A 197 -24.01 -9.51 -0.81
N ALA A 198 -25.02 -9.85 -1.64
CA ALA A 198 -25.88 -11.01 -1.41
C ALA A 198 -25.12 -12.34 -1.47
N SER A 199 -24.08 -12.42 -2.31
CA SER A 199 -23.23 -13.60 -2.37
C SER A 199 -22.41 -13.72 -1.09
N VAL A 200 -21.79 -12.63 -0.64
CA VAL A 200 -20.98 -12.58 0.58
C VAL A 200 -21.78 -12.94 1.83
N SER A 201 -23.03 -12.46 1.97
CA SER A 201 -23.89 -12.79 3.11
C SER A 201 -24.12 -14.29 3.27
N LYS A 202 -24.19 -15.05 2.17
CA LYS A 202 -24.36 -16.51 2.21
C LYS A 202 -23.13 -17.25 2.75
N TYR A 203 -21.92 -16.76 2.50
CA TYR A 203 -20.69 -17.39 3.01
C TYR A 203 -20.52 -17.22 4.51
N PHE A 204 -20.95 -16.08 5.05
CA PHE A 204 -20.88 -15.84 6.50
C PHE A 204 -22.00 -16.54 7.28
N THR A 205 -23.10 -16.94 6.63
CA THR A 205 -24.17 -17.72 7.28
C THR A 205 -24.03 -19.24 7.10
N GLU A 206 -23.36 -19.72 6.05
CA GLU A 206 -23.14 -21.16 5.81
C GLU A 206 -21.77 -21.67 6.29
N GLY A 207 -20.95 -20.79 6.89
CA GLY A 207 -19.58 -21.07 7.34
C GLY A 207 -19.39 -21.14 8.86
N ILE A 208 -20.42 -21.53 9.63
CA ILE A 208 -20.31 -21.91 11.05
C ILE A 208 -20.86 -23.32 11.24
#